data_AF-A0A662XKE1-F1
#
_entry.id   AF-A0A662XKE1-F1
#
_cell.length_a   1.000
_cell.length_b   1.000
_cell.length_c   1.000
_cell.angle_alpha   90.00
_cell.angle_beta   90.00
_cell.angle_gamma   90.00
#
_symmetry.space_group_name_H-M   'P 1'
#
loop_
_entity.id
_entity.type
_entity.pdbx_description
1 polymer ?
#
loop_
_entity_poly.entity_id
_entity_poly.type
_entity_poly.pdbx_seq_one_letter_code
_entity_poly.pdbx_strand_id
1 'polypeptide(L)'
;MDQWRRHASVLAGLLLMGCVGSNHSISAWNAQLRALLGYSQADISLVCSMASFGAYFSVSPGFVFDQIGAHNSVLLGGVLLGGTYLGLYTGLTSIPESMTPLGVGVAFAVLGQASNFGVFAALGPNEELYGAENRGKVMALELAAFSAGGALFAVVYERFFDADVPRYFRFMACLLFIVFMLAWVALYRPSKESLSRGVVAAPPMHALDEFMPPETHIQKDVHSVGEDTRLLSTVPQLSPTETTDITGRAILTDLRFWLLFATVFILVGSSLFIMANIAFIVESLGGRMEQIPTMVALFSVGNCCGRVTAGVASDSVLERCPRIYFVSLASILVGAIHTLFLVIPRDYLVIPITLAGVADGVMFAAFPVLIRETFGARHFGKNFGLISVANALGFPLFYSPVGSFVYSRSAQSVDRVQKCMGNQCFQPVFLLVMALSVVSLLASLKFAARQQCARLP
;
A
#
# COMPACT_ATOMS: atom_id res chain seq x y z
N MET A 1 4.66 -26.30 13.73
CA MET A 1 4.30 -25.86 12.36
C MET A 1 5.47 -26.18 11.47
N ASP A 2 5.27 -26.92 10.38
CA ASP A 2 6.37 -27.25 9.47
C ASP A 2 6.88 -25.96 8.82
N GLN A 3 8.18 -25.71 8.94
CA GLN A 3 8.86 -24.55 8.36
C GLN A 3 8.55 -24.39 6.86
N TRP A 4 8.43 -25.52 6.15
CA TRP A 4 7.99 -25.59 4.75
C TRP A 4 6.64 -24.89 4.49
N ARG A 5 5.62 -25.11 5.34
CA ARG A 5 4.30 -24.51 5.17
C ARG A 5 4.34 -22.99 5.33
N ARG A 6 5.22 -22.49 6.21
CA ARG A 6 5.39 -21.05 6.40
C ARG A 6 6.02 -20.38 5.17
N HIS A 7 7.07 -20.99 4.63
CA HIS A 7 7.70 -20.50 3.40
C HIS A 7 6.78 -20.59 2.19
N ALA A 8 6.01 -21.68 2.06
CA ALA A 8 5.02 -21.85 1.00
C ALA A 8 3.94 -20.75 1.03
N SER A 9 3.45 -20.38 2.22
CA SER A 9 2.43 -19.32 2.37
C SER A 9 2.96 -17.94 1.95
N VAL A 10 4.19 -17.58 2.36
CA VAL A 10 4.81 -16.31 1.94
C VAL A 10 5.11 -16.32 0.45
N LEU A 11 5.62 -17.42 -0.11
CA LEU A 11 5.88 -17.52 -1.55
C LEU A 11 4.59 -17.39 -2.37
N ALA A 12 3.50 -18.01 -1.90
CA ALA A 12 2.18 -17.85 -2.52
C ALA A 12 1.69 -16.39 -2.43
N GLY A 13 1.88 -15.73 -1.28
CA GLY A 13 1.60 -14.30 -1.11
C GLY A 13 2.40 -13.42 -2.07
N LEU A 14 3.69 -13.70 -2.26
CA LEU A 14 4.56 -12.98 -3.20
C LEU A 14 4.11 -13.14 -4.66
N LEU A 15 3.80 -14.37 -5.08
CA LEU A 15 3.29 -14.64 -6.43
C LEU A 15 1.93 -13.96 -6.65
N LEU A 16 1.05 -14.03 -5.66
CA LEU A 16 -0.26 -13.37 -5.69
C LEU A 16 -0.10 -11.85 -5.82
N MET A 17 0.69 -11.23 -4.95
CA MET A 17 0.97 -9.79 -4.98
C MET A 17 1.60 -9.34 -6.31
N GLY A 18 2.59 -10.08 -6.81
CA GLY A 18 3.25 -9.79 -8.09
C GLY A 18 2.27 -9.82 -9.27
N CYS A 19 1.36 -10.80 -9.30
CA CYS A 19 0.36 -10.88 -10.36
C CYS A 19 -0.71 -9.80 -10.23
N VAL A 20 -1.19 -9.51 -9.02
CA VAL A 20 -2.19 -8.46 -8.77
C VAL A 20 -1.61 -7.05 -9.05
N GLY A 21 -0.30 -6.88 -8.89
CA GLY A 21 0.43 -5.67 -9.28
C GLY A 21 0.36 -5.33 -10.77
N SER A 22 -0.05 -6.27 -11.63
CA SER A 22 -0.20 -6.06 -13.07
C SER A 22 -1.17 -4.92 -13.43
N ASN A 23 -2.08 -4.53 -12.54
CA ASN A 23 -2.99 -3.40 -12.77
C ASN A 23 -2.23 -2.09 -13.04
N HIS A 24 -1.00 -1.95 -12.54
CA HIS A 24 -0.16 -0.79 -12.80
C HIS A 24 0.52 -0.81 -14.18
N SER A 25 0.39 -1.90 -14.95
CA SER A 25 0.89 -2.00 -16.33
C SER A 25 -0.07 -1.38 -17.37
N ILE A 26 -1.13 -0.68 -16.95
CA ILE A 26 -2.14 -0.09 -17.85
C ILE A 26 -1.51 0.76 -18.96
N SER A 27 -0.40 1.45 -18.67
CA SER A 27 0.30 2.32 -19.63
C SER A 27 0.96 1.56 -20.78
N ALA A 28 1.22 0.26 -20.64
CA ALA A 28 1.84 -0.55 -21.69
C ALA A 28 0.88 -0.82 -22.86
N TRP A 29 -0.44 -0.89 -22.57
CA TRP A 29 -1.43 -1.35 -23.54
C TRP A 29 -2.65 -0.43 -23.70
N ASN A 30 -2.83 0.60 -22.87
CA ASN A 30 -3.98 1.50 -22.95
C ASN A 30 -4.09 2.25 -24.30
N ALA A 31 -2.96 2.63 -24.92
CA ALA A 31 -2.93 3.31 -26.20
C ALA A 31 -3.43 2.41 -27.33
N GLN A 32 -3.09 1.12 -27.27
CA GLN A 32 -3.49 0.10 -28.22
C GLN A 32 -4.97 -0.27 -28.01
N LEU A 33 -5.43 -0.37 -26.76
CA LEU A 33 -6.84 -0.55 -26.45
C LEU A 33 -7.69 0.61 -26.97
N ARG A 34 -7.21 1.86 -26.80
CA ARG A 34 -7.86 3.06 -27.33
C ARG A 34 -8.00 2.98 -28.86
N ALA A 35 -6.93 2.59 -29.55
CA ALA A 35 -6.93 2.45 -31.01
C ALA A 35 -7.88 1.33 -31.47
N LEU A 36 -7.87 0.18 -30.79
CA LEU A 36 -8.70 -0.98 -31.11
C LEU A 36 -10.21 -0.69 -31.02
N LEU A 37 -10.61 0.11 -30.03
CA LEU A 37 -12.01 0.46 -29.78
C LEU A 37 -12.43 1.81 -30.40
N GLY A 38 -11.54 2.51 -31.10
CA GLY A 38 -11.82 3.82 -31.68
C GLY A 38 -12.14 4.91 -30.65
N TYR A 39 -11.63 4.77 -29.42
CA TYR A 39 -11.92 5.67 -28.31
C TYR A 39 -11.24 7.04 -28.45
N SER A 40 -11.93 8.08 -28.00
CA SER A 40 -11.31 9.39 -27.82
C SER A 40 -10.31 9.38 -26.65
N GLN A 41 -9.52 10.45 -26.53
CA GLN A 41 -8.63 10.62 -25.36
C GLN A 41 -9.42 10.77 -24.05
N ALA A 42 -10.62 11.37 -24.11
CA ALA A 42 -11.48 11.48 -22.94
C ALA A 42 -12.01 10.10 -22.50
N ASP A 43 -12.37 9.25 -23.46
CA ASP A 43 -12.90 7.90 -23.20
C ASP A 43 -11.86 7.00 -22.51
N ILE A 44 -10.64 6.94 -23.03
CA ILE A 44 -9.59 6.12 -22.41
C ILE A 44 -9.18 6.69 -21.04
N SER A 45 -9.20 8.02 -20.88
CA SER A 45 -8.91 8.68 -19.61
C SER A 45 -9.97 8.33 -18.55
N LEU A 46 -11.25 8.27 -18.95
CA LEU A 46 -12.32 7.78 -18.09
C LEU A 46 -12.05 6.34 -17.63
N VAL A 47 -11.71 5.44 -18.56
CA VAL A 47 -11.36 4.04 -18.23
C VAL A 47 -10.21 3.96 -17.23
N CYS A 48 -9.12 4.69 -17.47
CA CYS A 48 -7.95 4.71 -16.58
C CYS A 48 -8.29 5.30 -15.19
N SER A 49 -9.16 6.32 -15.15
CA SER A 49 -9.63 6.93 -13.91
C SER A 49 -10.47 5.95 -13.10
N MET A 50 -11.37 5.20 -13.76
CA MET A 50 -12.18 4.16 -13.10
C MET A 50 -11.33 3.00 -12.61
N ALA A 51 -10.31 2.58 -13.37
CA ALA A 51 -9.33 1.58 -12.95
C ALA A 51 -8.59 2.02 -11.67
N SER A 52 -8.09 3.26 -11.67
CA SER A 52 -7.39 3.86 -10.53
C SER A 52 -8.30 3.97 -9.31
N PHE A 53 -9.53 4.42 -9.49
CA PHE A 53 -10.54 4.46 -8.42
C PHE A 53 -10.78 3.07 -7.84
N GLY A 54 -10.97 2.06 -8.70
CA GLY A 54 -11.15 0.67 -8.29
C GLY A 54 -9.97 0.15 -7.45
N ALA A 55 -8.74 0.48 -7.85
CA ALA A 55 -7.53 0.06 -7.14
C ALA A 55 -7.37 0.77 -5.78
N TYR A 56 -7.60 2.08 -5.71
CA TYR A 56 -7.38 2.86 -4.49
C TYR A 56 -8.55 2.82 -3.50
N PHE A 57 -9.78 2.61 -3.97
CA PHE A 57 -10.96 2.52 -3.12
C PHE A 57 -11.11 1.12 -2.50
N SER A 58 -10.23 0.74 -1.58
CA SER A 58 -10.22 -0.61 -0.98
C SER A 58 -11.17 -0.78 0.22
N VAL A 59 -12.13 0.12 0.43
CA VAL A 59 -13.12 0.04 1.52
C VAL A 59 -14.03 -1.18 1.34
N SER A 60 -14.60 -1.38 0.15
CA SER A 60 -15.51 -2.50 -0.15
C SER A 60 -14.85 -3.87 0.00
N PRO A 61 -13.66 -4.14 -0.58
CA PRO A 61 -13.01 -5.43 -0.47
C PRO A 61 -12.50 -5.66 0.94
N GLY A 62 -12.07 -4.61 1.65
CA GLY A 62 -11.68 -4.68 3.06
C GLY A 62 -12.84 -5.09 3.98
N PHE A 63 -14.03 -4.53 3.75
CA PHE A 63 -15.23 -4.89 4.50
C PHE A 63 -15.64 -6.35 4.30
N VAL A 64 -15.60 -6.82 3.05
CA VAL A 64 -15.93 -8.20 2.70
C VAL A 64 -14.85 -9.15 3.21
N PHE A 65 -13.56 -8.81 3.08
CA PHE A 65 -12.42 -9.61 3.53
C PHE A 65 -12.51 -9.95 5.03
N ASP A 66 -12.81 -8.97 5.88
CA ASP A 66 -12.93 -9.18 7.32
C ASP A 66 -14.11 -10.11 7.69
N GLN A 67 -15.09 -10.30 6.81
CA GLN A 67 -16.23 -11.19 7.04
C GLN A 67 -15.97 -12.62 6.54
N ILE A 68 -15.37 -12.75 5.36
CA ILE A 68 -15.22 -14.04 4.69
C ILE A 68 -13.85 -14.69 4.94
N GLY A 69 -12.86 -13.91 5.38
CA GLY A 69 -11.49 -14.34 5.60
C GLY A 69 -10.67 -14.57 4.32
N ALA A 70 -9.36 -14.76 4.49
CA ALA A 70 -8.40 -14.80 3.39
C ALA A 70 -8.72 -15.83 2.30
N HIS A 71 -8.98 -17.09 2.65
CA HIS A 71 -9.22 -18.16 1.66
C HIS A 71 -10.44 -17.89 0.79
N ASN A 72 -11.54 -17.43 1.38
CA ASN A 72 -12.74 -17.10 0.60
C ASN A 72 -12.54 -15.83 -0.24
N SER A 73 -11.76 -14.87 0.24
CA SER A 73 -11.36 -13.70 -0.55
C SER A 73 -10.53 -14.09 -1.77
N VAL A 74 -9.67 -15.12 -1.67
CA VAL A 74 -8.95 -15.64 -2.83
C VAL A 74 -9.90 -16.29 -3.83
N LEU A 75 -10.88 -17.10 -3.40
CA LEU A 75 -11.86 -17.66 -4.33
C LEU A 75 -12.67 -16.57 -5.04
N LEU A 76 -13.18 -15.61 -4.28
CA LEU A 76 -13.96 -14.50 -4.81
C LEU A 76 -13.12 -13.63 -5.76
N GLY A 77 -11.91 -13.24 -5.36
CA GLY A 77 -10.99 -12.45 -6.17
C GLY A 77 -10.59 -13.15 -7.46
N GLY A 78 -10.28 -14.46 -7.40
CA GLY A 78 -9.89 -15.25 -8.56
C GLY A 78 -11.02 -15.39 -9.59
N VAL A 79 -12.25 -15.62 -9.13
CA VAL A 79 -13.45 -15.68 -10.00
C VAL A 79 -13.74 -14.32 -10.63
N LEU A 80 -13.69 -13.24 -9.85
CA LEU A 80 -13.92 -11.88 -10.36
C LEU A 80 -12.84 -11.47 -11.37
N LEU A 81 -11.56 -11.61 -11.03
CA LEU A 81 -10.45 -11.25 -11.93
C LEU A 81 -10.47 -12.10 -13.21
N GLY A 82 -10.54 -13.43 -13.07
CA GLY A 82 -10.57 -14.34 -14.21
C GLY A 82 -11.79 -14.10 -15.10
N GLY A 83 -12.98 -13.96 -14.49
CA GLY A 83 -14.23 -13.71 -15.20
C GLY A 83 -14.27 -12.36 -15.90
N THR A 84 -13.81 -11.28 -15.25
CA THR A 84 -13.80 -9.95 -15.86
C THR A 84 -12.77 -9.82 -16.98
N TYR A 85 -11.54 -10.33 -16.82
CA TYR A 85 -10.57 -10.35 -17.92
C TYR A 85 -11.03 -11.22 -19.10
N LEU A 86 -11.65 -12.37 -18.82
CA LEU A 86 -12.21 -13.22 -19.87
C LEU A 86 -13.39 -12.52 -20.58
N GLY A 87 -14.25 -11.83 -19.83
CA GLY A 87 -15.34 -11.03 -20.36
C GLY A 87 -14.84 -9.90 -21.27
N LEU A 88 -13.79 -9.19 -20.85
CA LEU A 88 -13.12 -8.17 -21.67
C LEU A 88 -12.54 -8.79 -22.95
N TYR A 89 -11.85 -9.94 -22.86
CA TYR A 89 -11.37 -10.66 -24.04
C TYR A 89 -12.52 -11.00 -25.00
N THR A 90 -13.59 -11.63 -24.51
CA THR A 90 -14.73 -12.00 -25.37
C THR A 90 -15.43 -10.79 -25.96
N GLY A 91 -15.54 -9.68 -25.22
CA GLY A 91 -16.11 -8.44 -25.71
C GLY A 91 -15.27 -7.87 -26.86
N LEU A 92 -13.95 -7.84 -26.69
CA LEU A 92 -13.02 -7.32 -27.70
C LEU A 92 -13.00 -8.17 -28.97
N THR A 93 -13.12 -9.50 -28.87
CA THR A 93 -13.06 -10.38 -30.04
C THR A 93 -14.40 -10.57 -30.74
N SER A 94 -15.50 -10.59 -30.00
CA SER A 94 -16.81 -11.00 -30.53
C SER A 94 -17.72 -9.82 -30.83
N ILE A 95 -17.67 -8.75 -30.03
CA ILE A 95 -18.61 -7.61 -30.11
C ILE A 95 -17.93 -6.27 -29.78
N PRO A 96 -16.81 -5.90 -30.44
CA PRO A 96 -16.03 -4.70 -30.09
C PRO A 96 -16.85 -3.40 -30.18
N GLU A 97 -17.80 -3.31 -31.12
CA GLU A 97 -18.68 -2.14 -31.31
C GLU A 97 -19.60 -1.87 -30.11
N SER A 98 -19.90 -2.88 -29.29
CA SER A 98 -20.77 -2.77 -28.12
C SER A 98 -20.02 -2.34 -26.84
N MET A 99 -18.68 -2.33 -26.87
CA MET A 99 -17.86 -2.00 -25.72
C MET A 99 -17.84 -0.48 -25.54
N THR A 100 -18.78 0.04 -24.75
CA THR A 100 -18.82 1.46 -24.41
C THR A 100 -17.69 1.83 -23.44
N PRO A 101 -17.16 3.08 -23.48
CA PRO A 101 -16.12 3.53 -22.56
C PRO A 101 -16.51 3.35 -21.09
N LEU A 102 -17.77 3.62 -20.75
CA LEU A 102 -18.30 3.40 -19.41
C LEU A 102 -18.31 1.92 -19.03
N GLY A 103 -18.74 1.02 -19.92
CA GLY A 103 -18.76 -0.41 -19.67
C GLY A 103 -17.35 -0.99 -19.42
N VAL A 104 -16.38 -0.60 -20.26
CA VAL A 104 -14.97 -0.98 -20.08
C VAL A 104 -14.41 -0.38 -18.79
N GLY A 105 -14.73 0.88 -18.49
CA GLY A 105 -14.31 1.54 -17.26
C GLY A 105 -14.86 0.85 -16.00
N VAL A 106 -16.13 0.44 -16.00
CA VAL A 106 -16.72 -0.36 -14.90
C VAL A 106 -16.00 -1.69 -14.75
N ALA A 107 -15.69 -2.39 -15.85
CA ALA A 107 -14.93 -3.63 -15.78
C ALA A 107 -13.54 -3.42 -15.14
N PHE A 108 -12.82 -2.36 -15.50
CA PHE A 108 -11.54 -2.05 -14.86
C PHE A 108 -11.66 -1.59 -13.41
N ALA A 109 -12.72 -0.89 -13.04
CA ALA A 109 -13.00 -0.60 -11.64
C ALA A 109 -13.21 -1.89 -10.84
N VAL A 110 -13.96 -2.86 -11.39
CA VAL A 110 -14.14 -4.19 -10.79
C VAL A 110 -12.82 -4.95 -10.70
N LEU A 111 -11.96 -4.91 -11.72
CA LEU A 111 -10.63 -5.51 -11.65
C LEU A 111 -9.77 -4.90 -10.51
N GLY A 112 -9.79 -3.57 -10.37
CA GLY A 112 -9.11 -2.89 -9.26
C GLY A 112 -9.65 -3.30 -7.89
N GLN A 113 -10.97 -3.41 -7.74
CA GLN A 113 -11.61 -3.87 -6.51
C GLN A 113 -11.27 -5.34 -6.21
N ALA A 114 -11.34 -6.21 -7.22
CA ALA A 114 -11.06 -7.64 -7.08
C ALA A 114 -9.61 -7.90 -6.71
N SER A 115 -8.70 -7.08 -7.22
CA SER A 115 -7.26 -7.09 -6.90
C SER A 115 -6.99 -6.89 -5.42
N ASN A 116 -7.74 -5.99 -4.76
CA ASN A 116 -7.59 -5.75 -3.32
C ASN A 116 -7.91 -7.01 -2.47
N PHE A 117 -8.76 -7.93 -2.93
CA PHE A 117 -8.93 -9.21 -2.23
C PHE A 117 -7.65 -10.04 -2.21
N GLY A 118 -6.88 -10.03 -3.29
CA GLY A 118 -5.57 -10.68 -3.35
C GLY A 118 -4.56 -10.01 -2.41
N VAL A 119 -4.54 -8.68 -2.36
CA VAL A 119 -3.69 -7.90 -1.44
C VAL A 119 -3.97 -8.28 0.01
N PHE A 120 -5.24 -8.26 0.43
CA PHE A 120 -5.61 -8.61 1.80
C PHE A 120 -5.36 -10.09 2.12
N ALA A 121 -5.61 -10.99 1.18
CA ALA A 121 -5.37 -12.41 1.36
C ALA A 121 -3.90 -12.80 1.44
N ALA A 122 -3.00 -12.03 0.81
CA ALA A 122 -1.56 -12.18 1.01
C ALA A 122 -1.14 -11.68 2.40
N LEU A 123 -1.48 -10.43 2.73
CA LEU A 123 -1.02 -9.79 3.97
C LEU A 123 -1.55 -10.47 5.24
N GLY A 124 -2.86 -10.74 5.31
CA GLY A 124 -3.53 -11.14 6.54
C GLY A 124 -3.01 -12.44 7.18
N PRO A 125 -2.87 -13.55 6.43
CA PRO A 125 -2.32 -14.79 6.97
C PRO A 125 -0.80 -14.75 7.21
N ASN A 126 -0.06 -13.93 6.47
CA ASN A 126 1.40 -13.93 6.48
C ASN A 126 2.02 -12.98 7.51
N GLU A 127 1.33 -11.92 7.92
CA GLU A 127 1.86 -10.87 8.82
C GLU A 127 2.27 -11.36 10.23
N GLU A 128 1.69 -12.45 10.75
CA GLU A 128 2.03 -13.00 12.07
C GLU A 128 2.85 -14.29 11.99
N LEU A 129 3.12 -14.80 10.79
CA LEU A 129 3.66 -16.14 10.58
C LEU A 129 5.09 -16.32 11.12
N TYR A 130 5.84 -15.21 11.20
CA TYR A 130 7.22 -15.12 11.68
C TYR A 130 7.38 -14.24 12.93
N GLY A 131 6.30 -14.02 13.68
CA GLY A 131 6.32 -13.20 14.89
C GLY A 131 6.21 -11.69 14.63
N ALA A 132 5.99 -10.93 15.69
CA ALA A 132 5.82 -9.48 15.61
C ALA A 132 7.11 -8.77 15.18
N GLU A 133 8.29 -9.35 15.49
CA GLU A 133 9.60 -8.80 15.13
C GLU A 133 9.94 -8.89 13.64
N ASN A 134 9.21 -9.69 12.86
CA ASN A 134 9.41 -9.84 11.41
C ASN A 134 8.20 -9.39 10.58
N ARG A 135 7.18 -8.80 11.23
CA ARG A 135 5.94 -8.38 10.59
C ARG A 135 6.20 -7.37 9.47
N GLY A 136 7.03 -6.35 9.75
CA GLY A 136 7.38 -5.31 8.79
C GLY A 136 8.09 -5.88 7.57
N LYS A 137 9.05 -6.78 7.76
CA LYS A 137 9.78 -7.47 6.69
C LYS A 137 8.83 -8.24 5.77
N VAL A 138 7.93 -9.06 6.33
CA VAL A 138 7.02 -9.90 5.53
C VAL A 138 6.05 -9.05 4.73
N MET A 139 5.35 -8.11 5.39
CA MET A 139 4.38 -7.24 4.72
C MET A 139 5.07 -6.36 3.66
N ALA A 140 6.26 -5.82 3.96
CA ALA A 140 6.99 -5.00 3.02
C ALA A 140 7.50 -5.78 1.80
N LEU A 141 7.95 -7.04 2.00
CA LEU A 141 8.38 -7.90 0.91
C LEU A 141 7.23 -8.23 -0.05
N GLU A 142 6.05 -8.55 0.49
CA GLU A 142 4.84 -8.77 -0.29
C GLU A 142 4.40 -7.53 -1.07
N LEU A 143 4.41 -6.37 -0.41
CA LEU A 143 4.11 -5.09 -1.03
C LEU A 143 5.17 -4.69 -2.06
N ALA A 144 6.43 -5.09 -1.90
CA ALA A 144 7.47 -4.89 -2.90
C ALA A 144 7.21 -5.73 -4.16
N ALA A 145 6.77 -6.99 -4.00
CA ALA A 145 6.35 -7.83 -5.11
C ALA A 145 5.17 -7.20 -5.88
N PHE A 146 4.20 -6.61 -5.18
CA PHE A 146 3.10 -5.86 -5.82
C PHE A 146 3.60 -4.71 -6.70
N SER A 147 4.58 -3.93 -6.24
CA SER A 147 5.17 -2.84 -7.03
C SER A 147 5.94 -3.36 -8.24
N ALA A 148 6.73 -4.44 -8.06
CA ALA A 148 7.49 -5.06 -9.14
C ALA A 148 6.60 -5.68 -10.23
N GLY A 149 5.40 -6.14 -9.86
CA GLY A 149 4.41 -6.69 -10.77
C GLY A 149 4.08 -5.76 -11.95
N GLY A 150 3.83 -4.47 -11.70
CA GLY A 150 3.49 -3.51 -12.76
C GLY A 150 4.56 -3.43 -13.85
N ALA A 151 5.84 -3.36 -13.47
CA ALA A 151 6.96 -3.33 -14.40
C ALA A 151 7.15 -4.66 -15.13
N LEU A 152 7.06 -5.78 -14.40
CA LEU A 152 7.17 -7.13 -14.97
C LEU A 152 6.12 -7.34 -16.08
N PHE A 153 4.86 -7.01 -15.80
CA PHE A 153 3.77 -7.23 -16.76
C PHE A 153 3.78 -6.24 -17.92
N ALA A 154 4.35 -5.03 -17.75
CA ALA A 154 4.62 -4.14 -18.88
C ALA A 154 5.62 -4.78 -19.86
N VAL A 155 6.72 -5.33 -19.36
CA VAL A 155 7.72 -6.04 -20.20
C VAL A 155 7.13 -7.30 -20.84
N VAL A 156 6.33 -8.07 -20.10
CA VAL A 156 5.63 -9.25 -20.64
C VAL A 156 4.71 -8.85 -21.79
N TYR A 157 3.98 -7.75 -21.64
CA TYR A 157 3.12 -7.22 -22.70
C TYR A 157 3.94 -6.86 -23.95
N GLU A 158 4.94 -5.99 -23.81
CA GLU A 158 5.76 -5.51 -24.92
C GLU A 158 6.51 -6.65 -25.63
N ARG A 159 6.92 -7.69 -24.90
CA ARG A 159 7.73 -8.77 -25.48
C ARG A 159 6.91 -9.85 -26.17
N PHE A 160 5.71 -10.16 -25.65
CA PHE A 160 4.94 -11.33 -26.08
C PHE A 160 3.56 -11.00 -26.64
N PHE A 161 3.02 -9.81 -26.37
CA PHE A 161 1.64 -9.43 -26.69
C PHE A 161 1.52 -8.04 -27.32
N ASP A 162 2.62 -7.48 -27.84
CA ASP A 162 2.58 -6.18 -28.49
C ASP A 162 1.55 -6.15 -29.63
N ALA A 163 0.75 -5.08 -29.68
CA ALA A 163 -0.41 -4.91 -30.55
C ALA A 163 -1.56 -5.94 -30.37
N ASP A 164 -1.54 -6.80 -29.36
CA ASP A 164 -2.53 -7.87 -29.15
C ASP A 164 -3.13 -7.85 -27.72
N VAL A 165 -3.83 -6.75 -27.42
CA VAL A 165 -4.57 -6.55 -26.17
C VAL A 165 -5.54 -7.70 -25.85
N PRO A 166 -6.34 -8.23 -26.81
CA PRO A 166 -7.26 -9.31 -26.50
C PRO A 166 -6.53 -10.57 -26.01
N ARG A 167 -5.46 -11.01 -26.70
CA ARG A 167 -4.71 -12.20 -26.24
C ARG A 167 -4.06 -11.98 -24.88
N TYR A 168 -3.58 -10.76 -24.61
CA TYR A 168 -3.07 -10.42 -23.28
C TYR A 168 -4.14 -10.55 -22.20
N PHE A 169 -5.36 -10.06 -22.43
CA PHE A 169 -6.46 -10.19 -21.46
C PHE A 169 -6.86 -11.66 -21.22
N ARG A 170 -6.84 -12.50 -22.26
CA ARG A 170 -7.04 -13.94 -22.09
C ARG A 170 -5.94 -14.58 -21.25
N PHE A 171 -4.68 -14.20 -21.50
CA PHE A 171 -3.54 -14.64 -20.70
C PHE A 171 -3.68 -14.23 -19.23
N MET A 172 -4.03 -12.97 -18.96
CA MET A 172 -4.25 -12.46 -17.61
C MET A 172 -5.40 -13.17 -16.89
N ALA A 173 -6.50 -13.47 -17.60
CA ALA A 173 -7.62 -14.24 -17.05
C ALA A 173 -7.17 -15.61 -16.53
N CYS A 174 -6.43 -16.36 -17.36
CA CYS A 174 -5.91 -17.68 -16.97
C CYS A 174 -4.88 -17.58 -15.86
N LEU A 175 -3.92 -16.67 -15.97
CA LEU A 175 -2.84 -16.50 -15.02
C LEU A 175 -3.37 -16.14 -13.63
N LEU A 176 -4.21 -15.12 -13.53
CA LEU A 176 -4.77 -14.68 -12.25
C LEU A 176 -5.65 -15.76 -11.64
N PHE A 177 -6.48 -16.45 -12.43
CA PHE A 177 -7.28 -17.56 -11.91
C PHE A 177 -6.39 -18.67 -11.31
N ILE A 178 -5.36 -19.10 -12.04
CA ILE A 178 -4.42 -20.14 -11.58
C ILE A 178 -3.67 -19.70 -10.32
N VAL A 179 -3.13 -18.49 -10.31
CA VAL A 179 -2.36 -17.96 -9.16
C VAL A 179 -3.24 -17.83 -7.93
N PHE A 180 -4.48 -17.38 -8.07
CA PHE A 180 -5.44 -17.36 -6.96
C PHE A 180 -5.79 -18.79 -6.51
N MET A 181 -6.02 -19.75 -7.40
CA MET A 181 -6.24 -21.15 -6.97
C MET A 181 -5.03 -21.75 -6.25
N LEU A 182 -3.81 -21.47 -6.70
CA LEU A 182 -2.58 -21.87 -6.00
C LEU A 182 -2.49 -21.23 -4.61
N ALA A 183 -2.80 -19.94 -4.51
CA ALA A 183 -2.84 -19.24 -3.22
C ALA A 183 -3.90 -19.83 -2.28
N TRP A 184 -5.05 -20.25 -2.79
CA TRP A 184 -6.09 -20.88 -1.97
C TRP A 184 -5.63 -22.19 -1.31
N VAL A 185 -4.74 -22.93 -1.97
CA VAL A 185 -4.12 -24.15 -1.44
C VAL A 185 -2.95 -23.85 -0.51
N ALA A 186 -2.08 -22.92 -0.92
CA ALA A 186 -0.78 -22.70 -0.27
C ALA A 186 -0.81 -21.70 0.89
N LEU A 187 -1.77 -20.76 0.92
CA LEU A 187 -1.89 -19.80 2.00
C LEU A 187 -2.24 -20.49 3.32
N TYR A 188 -1.50 -20.11 4.36
CA TYR A 188 -1.68 -20.64 5.69
C TYR A 188 -3.10 -20.38 6.19
N ARG A 189 -3.76 -21.44 6.69
CA ARG A 189 -5.05 -21.35 7.36
C ARG A 189 -4.83 -21.11 8.86
N PRO A 190 -5.20 -19.95 9.39
CA PRO A 190 -5.16 -19.74 10.83
C PRO A 190 -6.04 -20.79 11.53
N SER A 191 -5.49 -21.49 12.52
CA SER A 191 -6.29 -22.36 13.40
C SER A 191 -7.21 -21.49 14.27
N LYS A 192 -8.39 -22.01 14.67
CA LYS A 192 -9.25 -21.34 15.66
C LYS A 192 -8.50 -21.04 16.97
N GLU A 193 -7.45 -21.81 17.29
CA GLU A 193 -6.55 -21.59 18.43
C GLU A 193 -5.49 -20.48 18.21
N SER A 194 -5.08 -20.21 16.96
CA SER A 194 -4.14 -19.11 16.68
C SER A 194 -4.83 -17.74 16.71
N LEU A 195 -6.12 -17.67 16.34
CA LEU A 195 -6.94 -16.48 16.55
C LEU A 195 -7.08 -16.12 18.04
N SER A 196 -7.05 -17.12 18.94
CA SER A 196 -7.11 -16.91 20.39
C SER A 196 -5.72 -16.67 21.01
N ARG A 197 -4.62 -17.10 20.38
CA ARG A 197 -3.25 -16.74 20.80
C ARG A 197 -2.79 -15.36 20.33
N GLY A 198 -3.25 -14.87 19.19
CA GLY A 198 -3.04 -13.47 18.78
C GLY A 198 -3.62 -12.45 19.77
N VAL A 199 -4.59 -12.88 20.59
CA VAL A 199 -5.20 -12.12 21.70
C VAL A 199 -4.30 -12.10 22.96
N VAL A 200 -3.37 -13.05 23.10
CA VAL A 200 -2.58 -13.25 24.35
C VAL A 200 -1.09 -12.95 24.16
N ALA A 201 -0.55 -13.05 22.95
CA ALA A 201 0.89 -12.98 22.69
C ALA A 201 1.38 -11.59 22.26
N ALA A 202 1.21 -10.57 23.11
CA ALA A 202 2.21 -9.52 23.22
C ALA A 202 3.10 -9.90 24.41
N PRO A 203 4.42 -10.09 24.26
CA PRO A 203 5.27 -10.44 25.39
C PRO A 203 5.27 -9.28 26.40
N PRO A 204 5.32 -9.56 27.72
CA PRO A 204 5.64 -8.54 28.70
C PRO A 204 7.06 -8.04 28.36
N MET A 205 7.16 -6.78 27.93
CA MET A 205 8.44 -6.11 27.73
C MET A 205 9.11 -6.01 29.10
N HIS A 206 10.26 -6.67 29.26
CA HIS A 206 11.13 -6.49 30.41
C HIS A 206 11.45 -5.01 30.54
N ALA A 207 10.87 -4.37 31.55
CA ALA A 207 11.30 -3.06 31.99
C ALA A 207 12.73 -3.18 32.52
N LEU A 208 13.51 -2.13 32.27
CA LEU A 208 14.86 -1.89 32.74
C LEU A 208 14.95 -2.05 34.27
N ASP A 209 15.28 -3.24 34.76
CA ASP A 209 15.84 -3.47 36.09
C ASP A 209 17.25 -4.03 35.94
N GLU A 210 18.18 -3.18 35.51
CA GLU A 210 19.61 -3.46 35.64
C GLU A 210 20.33 -2.18 36.09
N PHE A 211 19.98 -1.73 37.30
CA PHE A 211 20.86 -0.86 38.09
C PHE A 211 20.57 -1.00 39.60
N MET A 212 20.94 -2.15 40.18
CA MET A 212 21.27 -2.22 41.62
C MET A 212 22.16 -3.46 41.93
N PRO A 213 23.18 -3.34 42.81
CA PRO A 213 24.18 -4.38 43.05
C PRO A 213 23.68 -5.44 44.06
N PRO A 214 24.39 -6.59 44.20
CA PRO A 214 23.87 -7.79 44.84
C PRO A 214 24.32 -7.95 46.29
N GLU A 215 23.38 -8.14 47.22
CA GLU A 215 23.56 -8.81 48.54
C GLU A 215 22.14 -9.25 49.00
N THR A 216 21.83 -10.37 49.68
CA THR A 216 22.55 -11.52 50.25
C THR A 216 21.50 -12.58 50.64
N HIS A 217 21.92 -13.84 50.73
CA HIS A 217 21.23 -15.03 51.25
C HIS A 217 20.28 -14.81 52.44
N ILE A 218 19.12 -15.49 52.48
CA ILE A 218 18.67 -16.40 53.57
C ILE A 218 17.77 -17.52 52.98
N GLN A 219 17.92 -18.70 53.56
CA GLN A 219 17.53 -20.06 53.16
C GLN A 219 16.26 -20.56 53.88
N LYS A 220 15.47 -21.39 53.17
CA LYS A 220 14.54 -22.48 53.58
C LYS A 220 13.48 -22.22 54.67
N ASP A 221 12.24 -22.66 54.41
CA ASP A 221 11.75 -23.93 54.96
C ASP A 221 10.43 -24.42 54.34
N VAL A 222 10.36 -25.74 54.25
CA VAL A 222 9.21 -26.55 53.83
C VAL A 222 8.44 -26.94 55.08
N HIS A 223 7.12 -26.71 55.11
CA HIS A 223 6.22 -27.48 55.97
C HIS A 223 4.83 -27.67 55.33
N SER A 224 4.38 -28.91 55.41
CA SER A 224 3.13 -29.48 54.91
C SER A 224 1.91 -29.21 55.80
N VAL A 225 0.72 -29.42 55.21
CA VAL A 225 -0.58 -29.89 55.78
C VAL A 225 -1.74 -28.88 55.66
N GLY A 226 -2.86 -29.35 55.08
CA GLY A 226 -4.22 -29.02 55.54
C GLY A 226 -5.17 -28.40 54.53
N GLU A 227 -6.22 -29.16 54.17
CA GLU A 227 -7.41 -28.72 53.42
C GLU A 227 -8.27 -27.68 54.16
N ASP A 228 -9.01 -26.91 53.35
CA ASP A 228 -10.24 -26.16 53.64
C ASP A 228 -10.21 -24.99 54.63
N THR A 229 -10.04 -23.77 54.12
CA THR A 229 -10.95 -22.66 54.48
C THR A 229 -11.01 -21.60 53.38
N ARG A 230 -12.22 -21.40 52.81
CA ARG A 230 -12.59 -20.24 52.00
C ARG A 230 -12.49 -18.97 52.86
N LEU A 231 -11.72 -17.97 52.43
CA LEU A 231 -12.04 -16.53 52.40
C LEU A 231 -10.80 -15.68 52.09
N LEU A 232 -10.93 -14.82 51.06
CA LEU A 232 -10.18 -13.58 50.80
C LEU A 232 -8.68 -13.67 50.44
N SER A 233 -8.40 -13.68 49.14
CA SER A 233 -7.61 -12.60 48.53
C SER A 233 -7.98 -12.48 47.06
N THR A 234 -8.76 -11.45 46.76
CA THR A 234 -8.83 -10.81 45.46
C THR A 234 -7.42 -10.35 45.09
N VAL A 235 -6.67 -11.21 44.42
CA VAL A 235 -5.59 -10.76 43.55
C VAL A 235 -6.29 -9.94 42.47
N PRO A 236 -6.02 -8.63 42.33
CA PRO A 236 -6.42 -7.93 41.12
C PRO A 236 -5.71 -8.68 39.99
N GLN A 237 -6.46 -9.43 39.20
CA GLN A 237 -5.99 -9.89 37.91
C GLN A 237 -5.58 -8.61 37.19
N LEU A 238 -4.28 -8.37 37.09
CA LEU A 238 -3.73 -7.40 36.17
C LEU A 238 -4.26 -7.81 34.80
N SER A 239 -5.23 -7.04 34.31
CA SER A 239 -5.87 -7.30 33.03
C SER A 239 -4.78 -7.43 31.97
N PRO A 240 -4.80 -8.48 31.13
CA PRO A 240 -3.89 -8.54 29.99
C PRO A 240 -4.15 -7.26 29.18
N THR A 241 -3.07 -6.53 28.87
CA THR A 241 -3.10 -5.27 28.12
C THR A 241 -4.09 -5.40 26.97
N GLU A 242 -5.24 -4.70 27.06
CA GLU A 242 -6.32 -4.81 26.08
C GLU A 242 -5.76 -4.55 24.68
N THR A 243 -5.71 -5.59 23.84
CA THR A 243 -5.46 -5.44 22.41
C THR A 243 -6.61 -4.60 21.84
N THR A 244 -6.33 -3.32 21.54
CA THR A 244 -7.34 -2.37 21.07
C THR A 244 -7.71 -2.64 19.60
N ASP A 245 -8.61 -3.61 19.38
CA ASP A 245 -9.28 -3.80 18.09
C ASP A 245 -10.38 -2.73 17.93
N ILE A 246 -10.08 -1.64 17.23
CA ILE A 246 -11.06 -0.57 16.93
C ILE A 246 -11.38 -0.53 15.43
N THR A 247 -12.65 -0.32 15.08
CA THR A 247 -13.11 -0.22 13.69
C THR A 247 -14.41 0.59 13.56
N GLY A 248 -14.93 0.71 12.34
CA GLY A 248 -16.24 1.29 12.07
C GLY A 248 -16.34 2.76 12.46
N ARG A 249 -17.29 3.13 13.32
CA ARG A 249 -17.42 4.52 13.78
C ARG A 249 -16.34 4.91 14.79
N ALA A 250 -15.85 3.97 15.59
CA ALA A 250 -14.87 4.25 16.64
C ALA A 250 -13.53 4.70 16.05
N ILE A 251 -13.07 4.07 14.97
CA ILE A 251 -11.82 4.48 14.30
C ILE A 251 -11.95 5.88 13.66
N LEU A 252 -13.14 6.26 13.18
CA LEU A 252 -13.39 7.60 12.64
C LEU A 252 -13.45 8.68 13.72
N THR A 253 -13.63 8.32 14.98
CA THR A 253 -13.49 9.24 16.12
C THR A 253 -12.07 9.30 16.68
N ASP A 254 -11.19 8.38 16.27
CA ASP A 254 -9.81 8.32 16.74
C ASP A 254 -8.93 9.33 15.99
N LEU A 255 -8.27 10.21 16.73
CA LEU A 255 -7.41 11.22 16.13
C LEU A 255 -6.13 10.62 15.51
N ARG A 256 -5.65 9.45 15.98
CA ARG A 256 -4.51 8.73 15.36
C ARG A 256 -4.84 8.33 13.93
N PHE A 257 -6.09 7.92 13.68
CA PHE A 257 -6.56 7.59 12.33
C PHE A 257 -6.44 8.82 11.41
N TRP A 258 -6.97 9.97 11.82
CA TRP A 258 -6.91 11.19 11.00
C TRP A 258 -5.50 11.73 10.80
N LEU A 259 -4.62 11.59 11.80
CA LEU A 259 -3.21 11.95 11.66
C LEU A 259 -2.53 11.06 10.59
N LEU A 260 -2.71 9.73 10.68
CA LEU A 260 -2.16 8.81 9.67
C LEU A 260 -2.80 9.05 8.29
N PHE A 261 -4.12 9.22 8.22
CA PHE A 261 -4.86 9.55 7.01
C PHE A 261 -4.29 10.80 6.33
N ALA A 262 -4.05 11.88 7.09
CA ALA A 262 -3.47 13.11 6.57
C ALA A 262 -2.04 12.87 6.01
N THR A 263 -1.20 12.11 6.71
CA THR A 263 0.15 11.79 6.19
C THR A 263 0.10 10.95 4.90
N VAL A 264 -0.78 9.95 4.82
CA VAL A 264 -0.94 9.13 3.61
C VAL A 264 -1.48 9.98 2.45
N PHE A 265 -2.50 10.81 2.70
CA PHE A 265 -3.06 11.74 1.73
C PHE A 265 -2.00 12.66 1.13
N ILE A 266 -1.14 13.23 1.98
CA ILE A 266 -0.10 14.17 1.57
C ILE A 266 1.03 13.45 0.83
N LEU A 267 1.62 12.43 1.44
CA LEU A 267 2.88 11.84 0.98
C LEU A 267 2.66 10.91 -0.21
N VAL A 268 1.75 9.93 -0.09
CA VAL A 268 1.43 9.01 -1.20
C VAL A 268 0.77 9.77 -2.33
N GLY A 269 -0.15 10.70 -2.01
CA GLY A 269 -0.78 11.56 -3.02
C GLY A 269 0.23 12.37 -3.85
N SER A 270 1.27 12.94 -3.23
CA SER A 270 2.31 13.68 -3.95
C SER A 270 3.18 12.77 -4.84
N SER A 271 3.45 11.55 -4.39
CA SER A 271 4.26 10.58 -5.15
C SER A 271 3.50 10.07 -6.37
N LEU A 272 2.20 9.77 -6.21
CA LEU A 272 1.31 9.44 -7.30
C LEU A 272 1.15 10.60 -8.30
N PHE A 273 1.13 11.85 -7.81
CA PHE A 273 1.13 13.03 -8.67
C PHE A 273 2.37 13.12 -9.55
N ILE A 274 3.56 12.94 -8.98
CA ILE A 274 4.82 12.91 -9.74
C ILE A 274 4.73 11.80 -10.80
N MET A 275 4.41 10.57 -10.38
CA MET A 275 4.36 9.40 -11.26
C MET A 275 3.41 9.60 -12.46
N ALA A 276 2.23 10.16 -12.22
CA ALA A 276 1.25 10.39 -13.27
C ALA A 276 1.60 11.56 -14.22
N ASN A 277 2.48 12.47 -13.79
CA ASN A 277 2.82 13.69 -14.54
C ASN A 277 4.29 13.77 -14.96
N ILE A 278 5.07 12.68 -14.88
CA ILE A 278 6.50 12.67 -15.26
C ILE A 278 6.72 13.31 -16.62
N ALA A 279 5.92 12.91 -17.62
CA ALA A 279 6.06 13.43 -18.98
C ALA A 279 5.85 14.94 -19.06
N PHE A 280 4.81 15.47 -18.40
CA PHE A 280 4.54 16.91 -18.38
C PHE A 280 5.59 17.69 -17.59
N ILE A 281 6.10 17.13 -16.48
CA ILE A 281 7.18 17.74 -15.70
C ILE A 281 8.44 17.85 -16.57
N VAL A 282 8.86 16.75 -17.20
CA VAL A 282 10.04 16.71 -18.08
C VAL A 282 9.88 17.64 -19.28
N GLU A 283 8.74 17.62 -19.96
CA GLU A 283 8.48 18.50 -21.11
C GLU A 283 8.52 19.98 -20.70
N SER A 284 7.85 20.36 -19.60
CA SER A 284 7.77 21.75 -19.16
C SER A 284 9.14 22.36 -18.82
N LEU A 285 10.09 21.54 -18.36
CA LEU A 285 11.45 21.95 -18.03
C LEU A 285 12.43 21.85 -19.21
N GLY A 286 11.94 21.43 -20.39
CA GLY A 286 12.76 21.22 -21.59
C GLY A 286 13.71 20.03 -21.48
N GLY A 287 13.35 19.02 -20.68
CA GLY A 287 14.09 17.78 -20.53
C GLY A 287 13.94 16.83 -21.73
N ARG A 288 14.75 15.77 -21.76
CA ARG A 288 14.76 14.80 -22.86
C ARG A 288 13.64 13.78 -22.67
N MET A 289 12.66 13.78 -23.57
CA MET A 289 11.51 12.86 -23.51
C MET A 289 11.91 11.38 -23.59
N GLU A 290 13.05 11.07 -24.22
CA GLU A 290 13.63 9.72 -24.30
C GLU A 290 13.97 9.11 -22.93
N GLN A 291 14.18 9.93 -21.89
CA GLN A 291 14.54 9.47 -20.55
C GLN A 291 13.33 9.04 -19.70
N ILE A 292 12.10 9.39 -20.11
CA ILE A 292 10.88 9.14 -19.33
C ILE A 292 10.70 7.66 -18.96
N PRO A 293 10.85 6.67 -19.87
CA PRO A 293 10.72 5.26 -19.50
C PRO A 293 11.74 4.83 -18.44
N THR A 294 12.98 5.36 -18.53
CA THR A 294 14.03 5.11 -17.53
C THR A 294 13.65 5.70 -16.17
N MET A 295 13.08 6.91 -16.15
CA MET A 295 12.61 7.56 -14.91
C MET A 295 11.46 6.78 -14.26
N VAL A 296 10.51 6.28 -15.03
CA VAL A 296 9.41 5.41 -14.54
C VAL A 296 9.98 4.13 -13.95
N ALA A 297 10.90 3.46 -14.64
CA ALA A 297 11.54 2.24 -14.15
C ALA A 297 12.31 2.49 -12.84
N LEU A 298 13.07 3.59 -12.75
CA LEU A 298 13.82 3.93 -11.55
C LEU A 298 12.92 4.36 -10.38
N PHE A 299 11.78 5.01 -10.63
CA PHE A 299 10.76 5.22 -9.61
C PHE A 299 10.30 3.89 -9.01
N SER A 300 9.98 2.90 -9.86
CA SER A 300 9.55 1.57 -9.40
C SER A 300 10.64 0.81 -8.64
N VAL A 301 11.89 0.87 -9.11
CA VAL A 301 13.04 0.30 -8.38
C VAL A 301 13.22 0.97 -7.03
N GLY A 302 13.20 2.31 -7.00
CA GLY A 302 13.26 3.10 -5.77
C GLY A 302 12.14 2.71 -4.79
N ASN A 303 10.91 2.53 -5.29
CA ASN A 303 9.77 2.08 -4.52
C ASN A 303 9.97 0.70 -3.89
N CYS A 304 10.42 -0.27 -4.69
CA CYS A 304 10.73 -1.61 -4.22
C CYS A 304 11.83 -1.58 -3.13
N CYS A 305 12.93 -0.87 -3.39
CA CYS A 305 14.02 -0.70 -2.43
C CYS A 305 13.55 -0.01 -1.14
N GLY A 306 12.77 1.07 -1.26
CA GLY A 306 12.19 1.79 -0.13
C GLY A 306 11.32 0.89 0.74
N ARG A 307 10.48 0.04 0.12
CA ARG A 307 9.65 -0.94 0.85
C ARG A 307 10.51 -1.91 1.64
N VAL A 308 11.41 -2.63 0.96
CA VAL A 308 12.24 -3.67 1.58
C VAL A 308 13.13 -3.09 2.68
N THR A 309 13.82 -1.98 2.42
CA THR A 309 14.71 -1.35 3.38
C THR A 309 13.97 -0.81 4.60
N ALA A 310 12.85 -0.10 4.41
CA ALA A 310 12.04 0.40 5.52
C ALA A 310 11.38 -0.73 6.32
N GLY A 311 10.93 -1.80 5.67
CA GLY A 311 10.39 -2.99 6.35
C GLY A 311 11.42 -3.65 7.25
N VAL A 312 12.62 -3.91 6.73
CA VAL A 312 13.74 -4.52 7.49
C VAL A 312 14.22 -3.58 8.60
N ALA A 313 14.44 -2.31 8.28
CA ALA A 313 14.94 -1.33 9.24
C ALA A 313 13.94 -1.09 10.37
N SER A 314 12.64 -0.95 10.06
CA SER A 314 11.61 -0.68 11.07
C SER A 314 11.39 -1.83 12.04
N ASP A 315 11.55 -3.08 11.59
CA ASP A 315 11.58 -4.25 12.48
C ASP A 315 12.83 -4.25 13.37
N SER A 316 13.99 -3.93 12.81
CA SER A 316 15.28 -4.02 13.52
C SER A 316 15.44 -2.97 14.62
N VAL A 317 14.71 -1.86 14.54
CA VAL A 317 14.74 -0.78 15.54
C VAL A 317 13.45 -0.67 16.35
N LEU A 318 12.52 -1.62 16.21
CA LEU A 318 11.17 -1.52 16.78
C LEU A 318 11.17 -1.32 18.31
N GLU A 319 12.13 -1.94 19.00
CA GLU A 319 12.29 -1.83 20.45
C GLU A 319 12.71 -0.42 20.91
N ARG A 320 13.42 0.32 20.05
CA ARG A 320 13.98 1.65 20.37
C ARG A 320 13.16 2.78 19.76
N CYS A 321 12.60 2.55 18.59
CA CYS A 321 11.93 3.56 17.78
C CYS A 321 10.59 3.03 17.24
N PRO A 322 9.45 3.55 17.71
CA PRO A 322 8.14 3.34 17.10
C PRO A 322 8.15 3.55 15.57
N ARG A 323 7.45 2.67 14.83
CA ARG A 323 7.44 2.70 13.35
C ARG A 323 6.95 4.02 12.75
N ILE A 324 6.17 4.80 13.49
CA ILE A 324 5.69 6.11 13.04
C ILE A 324 6.83 7.08 12.69
N TYR A 325 8.02 6.90 13.25
CA TYR A 325 9.18 7.71 12.87
C TYR A 325 9.66 7.46 11.43
N PHE A 326 9.33 6.31 10.82
CA PHE A 326 9.56 6.10 9.39
C PHE A 326 8.63 6.97 8.52
N VAL A 327 7.43 7.29 9.00
CA VAL A 327 6.53 8.28 8.36
C VAL A 327 7.09 9.70 8.53
N SER A 328 7.69 10.00 9.69
CA SER A 328 8.40 11.28 9.89
C SER A 328 9.60 11.41 8.93
N LEU A 329 10.39 10.35 8.76
CA LEU A 329 11.48 10.30 7.79
C LEU A 329 10.97 10.48 6.36
N ALA A 330 9.89 9.77 5.97
CA ALA A 330 9.28 9.94 4.66
C ALA A 330 8.78 11.37 4.43
N SER A 331 8.24 12.03 5.46
CA SER A 331 7.82 13.44 5.38
C SER A 331 8.99 14.36 5.07
N ILE A 332 10.13 14.18 5.75
CA ILE A 332 11.37 14.94 5.50
C ILE A 332 11.89 14.68 4.09
N LEU A 333 11.94 13.40 3.67
CA LEU A 333 12.38 13.02 2.33
C LEU A 333 11.50 13.66 1.26
N VAL A 334 10.17 13.61 1.37
CA VAL A 334 9.25 14.23 0.39
C VAL A 334 9.48 15.74 0.31
N GLY A 335 9.65 16.43 1.45
CA GLY A 335 9.98 17.85 1.45
C GLY A 335 11.31 18.17 0.75
N ALA A 336 12.35 17.36 1.00
CA ALA A 336 13.65 17.50 0.34
C ALA A 336 13.58 17.22 -1.17
N ILE A 337 12.80 16.21 -1.59
CA ILE A 337 12.59 15.86 -3.00
C ILE A 337 11.90 17.00 -3.76
N HIS A 338 10.87 17.61 -3.18
CA HIS A 338 10.18 18.73 -3.80
C HIS A 338 11.02 20.00 -3.82
N THR A 339 11.88 20.19 -2.81
CA THR A 339 12.92 21.22 -2.85
C THR A 339 13.92 20.95 -3.99
N LEU A 340 14.30 19.69 -4.20
CA LEU A 340 15.22 19.29 -5.26
C LEU A 340 14.64 19.61 -6.65
N PHE A 341 13.35 19.36 -6.89
CA PHE A 341 12.69 19.75 -8.14
C PHE A 341 12.76 21.25 -8.45
N LEU A 342 12.91 22.12 -7.44
CA LEU A 342 13.01 23.57 -7.63
C LEU A 342 14.42 24.05 -7.99
N VAL A 343 15.45 23.28 -7.63
CA VAL A 343 16.85 23.73 -7.74
C VAL A 343 17.67 22.90 -8.73
N ILE A 344 17.23 21.67 -9.04
CA ILE A 344 18.01 20.75 -9.85
C ILE A 344 17.97 21.10 -11.34
N PRO A 345 19.10 21.00 -12.07
CA PRO A 345 19.08 21.17 -13.52
C PRO A 345 18.25 20.07 -14.21
N ARG A 346 17.64 20.42 -15.35
CA ARG A 346 16.75 19.53 -16.15
C ARG A 346 17.38 18.19 -16.55
N ASP A 347 18.71 18.14 -16.72
CA ASP A 347 19.42 16.91 -17.11
C ASP A 347 19.46 15.87 -15.97
N TYR A 348 19.19 16.27 -14.73
CA TYR A 348 19.25 15.41 -13.55
C TYR A 348 17.88 15.12 -12.91
N LEU A 349 16.76 15.39 -13.61
CA LEU A 349 15.39 15.14 -13.11
C LEU A 349 15.13 13.68 -12.71
N VAL A 350 15.95 12.75 -13.18
CA VAL A 350 15.91 11.34 -12.77
C VAL A 350 16.14 11.15 -11.28
N ILE A 351 16.95 12.01 -10.64
CA ILE A 351 17.29 11.91 -9.21
C ILE A 351 16.06 12.13 -8.32
N PRO A 352 15.36 13.29 -8.36
CA PRO A 352 14.18 13.50 -7.53
C PRO A 352 13.04 12.52 -7.83
N ILE A 353 12.89 12.06 -9.08
CA ILE A 353 11.88 11.05 -9.44
C ILE A 353 12.20 9.70 -8.78
N THR A 354 13.46 9.26 -8.82
CA THR A 354 13.87 8.00 -8.17
C THR A 354 13.67 8.08 -6.66
N LEU A 355 14.04 9.22 -6.04
CA LEU A 355 13.87 9.45 -4.61
C LEU A 355 12.39 9.53 -4.20
N ALA A 356 11.51 10.07 -5.06
CA ALA A 356 10.06 10.02 -4.85
C ALA A 356 9.56 8.58 -4.78
N GLY A 357 10.09 7.70 -5.63
CA GLY A 357 9.85 6.27 -5.56
C GLY A 357 10.24 5.69 -4.20
N VAL A 358 11.45 6.00 -3.72
CA VAL A 358 11.94 5.55 -2.40
C VAL A 358 11.03 6.03 -1.27
N ALA A 359 10.66 7.31 -1.25
CA ALA A 359 9.79 7.87 -0.21
C ALA A 359 8.39 7.23 -0.20
N ASP A 360 7.81 6.99 -1.38
CA ASP A 360 6.56 6.25 -1.50
C ASP A 360 6.69 4.80 -1.00
N GLY A 361 7.81 4.14 -1.31
CA GLY A 361 8.12 2.80 -0.81
C GLY A 361 8.20 2.73 0.71
N VAL A 362 8.86 3.71 1.34
CA VAL A 362 8.92 3.83 2.81
C VAL A 362 7.50 3.97 3.39
N MET A 363 6.65 4.78 2.78
CA MET A 363 5.26 4.94 3.22
C MET A 363 4.48 3.63 3.13
N PHE A 364 4.55 2.92 2.00
CA PHE A 364 3.85 1.65 1.82
C PHE A 364 4.38 0.53 2.73
N ALA A 365 5.64 0.57 3.17
CA ALA A 365 6.11 -0.34 4.21
C ALA A 365 5.60 0.03 5.61
N ALA A 366 5.45 1.32 5.91
CA ALA A 366 5.10 1.80 7.24
C ALA A 366 3.60 1.80 7.53
N PHE A 367 2.79 2.41 6.65
CA PHE A 367 1.38 2.66 6.99
C PHE A 367 0.55 1.38 7.20
N PRO A 368 0.68 0.29 6.39
CA PRO A 368 -0.12 -0.91 6.61
C PRO A 368 0.17 -1.55 7.97
N VAL A 369 1.45 -1.59 8.34
CA VAL A 369 1.89 -2.12 9.63
C VAL A 369 1.40 -1.23 10.77
N LEU A 370 1.42 0.09 10.61
CA LEU A 370 0.89 1.02 11.61
C LEU A 370 -0.63 0.87 11.82
N ILE A 371 -1.39 0.64 10.75
CA ILE A 371 -2.84 0.36 10.84
C ILE A 371 -3.06 -0.86 11.72
N ARG A 372 -2.30 -1.91 11.42
CA ARG A 372 -2.38 -3.18 12.12
C ARG A 372 -1.97 -3.08 13.59
N GLU A 373 -0.88 -2.39 13.89
CA GLU A 373 -0.34 -2.24 15.25
C GLU A 373 -1.17 -1.25 16.11
N THR A 374 -1.82 -0.27 15.49
CA THR A 374 -2.55 0.78 16.23
C THR A 374 -4.04 0.49 16.39
N PHE A 375 -4.66 -0.14 15.40
CA PHE A 375 -6.12 -0.33 15.34
C PHE A 375 -6.54 -1.81 15.39
N GLY A 376 -5.57 -2.72 15.44
CA GLY A 376 -5.81 -4.15 15.66
C GLY A 376 -5.85 -4.99 14.39
N ALA A 377 -5.86 -6.31 14.61
CA ALA A 377 -5.77 -7.35 13.57
C ALA A 377 -7.11 -7.68 12.95
N ARG A 378 -8.13 -7.72 13.81
CA ARG A 378 -9.40 -8.38 13.52
C ARG A 378 -10.17 -7.68 12.40
N HIS A 379 -9.95 -6.38 12.27
CA HIS A 379 -10.60 -5.53 11.29
C HIS A 379 -9.59 -4.82 10.38
N PHE A 380 -8.46 -5.50 10.12
CA PHE A 380 -7.38 -4.97 9.32
C PHE A 380 -7.85 -4.57 7.91
N GLY A 381 -8.66 -5.40 7.24
CA GLY A 381 -9.15 -5.13 5.89
C GLY A 381 -9.98 -3.85 5.83
N LYS A 382 -10.97 -3.69 6.73
CA LYS A 382 -11.77 -2.45 6.82
C LYS A 382 -10.92 -1.23 7.12
N ASN A 383 -10.02 -1.33 8.09
CA ASN A 383 -9.21 -0.21 8.54
C ASN A 383 -8.19 0.22 7.47
N PHE A 384 -7.55 -0.75 6.80
CA PHE A 384 -6.69 -0.51 5.63
C PHE A 384 -7.49 0.14 4.49
N GLY A 385 -8.70 -0.36 4.23
CA GLY A 385 -9.61 0.19 3.24
C GLY A 385 -9.93 1.66 3.48
N LEU A 386 -10.29 2.00 4.73
CA LEU A 386 -10.61 3.38 5.14
C LEU A 386 -9.42 4.32 5.00
N ILE A 387 -8.20 3.90 5.36
CA ILE A 387 -7.01 4.74 5.18
C ILE A 387 -6.62 4.85 3.71
N SER A 388 -6.81 3.80 2.92
CA SER A 388 -6.52 3.83 1.48
C SER A 388 -7.38 4.83 0.70
N VAL A 389 -8.54 5.23 1.24
CA VAL A 389 -9.32 6.37 0.70
C VAL A 389 -8.47 7.63 0.60
N ALA A 390 -7.50 7.83 1.50
CA ALA A 390 -6.56 8.94 1.42
C ALA A 390 -5.79 8.97 0.08
N ASN A 391 -5.47 7.81 -0.51
CA ASN A 391 -4.82 7.73 -1.82
C ASN A 391 -5.75 8.18 -2.95
N ALA A 392 -7.01 7.75 -2.90
CA ALA A 392 -8.04 8.12 -3.86
C ALA A 392 -8.43 9.60 -3.80
N LEU A 393 -8.42 10.20 -2.59
CA LEU A 393 -8.65 11.64 -2.43
C LEU A 393 -7.38 12.46 -2.74
N GLY A 394 -6.23 12.00 -2.30
CA GLY A 394 -4.96 12.72 -2.38
C GLY A 394 -4.55 13.02 -3.81
N PHE A 395 -4.35 11.99 -4.64
CA PHE A 395 -3.91 12.24 -6.01
C PHE A 395 -5.06 12.61 -6.95
N PRO A 396 -6.06 11.74 -7.23
CA PRO A 396 -7.09 12.04 -8.23
C PRO A 396 -7.95 13.27 -7.93
N LEU A 397 -8.29 13.54 -6.66
CA LEU A 397 -9.25 14.61 -6.32
C LEU A 397 -8.60 15.89 -5.78
N PHE A 398 -7.35 15.84 -5.31
CA PHE A 398 -6.66 17.01 -4.79
C PHE A 398 -5.46 17.40 -5.67
N TYR A 399 -4.40 16.60 -5.75
CA TYR A 399 -3.19 16.99 -6.47
C TYR A 399 -3.40 17.09 -7.99
N SER A 400 -4.19 16.20 -8.61
CA SER A 400 -4.42 16.22 -10.05
C SER A 400 -5.17 17.50 -10.50
N PRO A 401 -6.32 17.88 -9.90
CA PRO A 401 -6.98 19.15 -10.22
C PRO A 401 -6.10 20.39 -9.92
N VAL A 402 -5.39 20.39 -8.79
CA VAL A 402 -4.47 21.50 -8.45
C VAL A 402 -3.37 21.63 -9.49
N GLY A 403 -2.73 20.52 -9.88
CA GLY A 403 -1.70 20.52 -10.91
C GLY A 403 -2.22 20.96 -12.28
N SER A 404 -3.39 20.45 -12.68
CA SER A 404 -4.05 20.86 -13.93
C SER A 404 -4.39 22.35 -13.94
N PHE A 405 -4.87 22.90 -12.82
CA PHE A 405 -5.17 24.33 -12.69
C PHE A 405 -3.90 25.18 -12.82
N VAL A 406 -2.82 24.81 -12.14
CA VAL A 406 -1.54 25.52 -12.20
C VAL A 406 -0.95 25.44 -13.62
N TYR A 407 -0.93 24.25 -14.22
CA TYR A 407 -0.42 24.03 -15.57
C TYR A 407 -1.19 24.84 -16.61
N SER A 408 -2.52 24.79 -16.59
CA SER A 408 -3.38 25.50 -17.56
C SER A 408 -3.30 27.03 -17.44
N ARG A 409 -3.05 27.56 -16.24
CA ARG A 409 -2.88 29.00 -16.01
C ARG A 409 -1.66 29.59 -16.72
N SER A 410 -0.62 28.79 -16.91
CA SER A 410 0.63 29.18 -17.56
C SER A 410 0.83 28.53 -18.94
N ALA A 411 -0.18 27.80 -19.41
CA ALA A 411 -0.14 27.14 -20.72
C ALA A 411 -0.36 28.15 -21.85
N GLN A 412 0.32 27.89 -22.97
CA GLN A 412 0.15 28.57 -24.24
C GLN A 412 -0.29 27.56 -25.30
N SER A 413 -1.11 28.00 -26.24
CA SER A 413 -1.54 27.15 -27.35
C SER A 413 -0.41 27.06 -28.38
N VAL A 414 0.23 25.90 -28.48
CA VAL A 414 1.24 25.57 -29.48
C VAL A 414 0.69 24.43 -30.33
N ASP A 415 0.58 24.62 -31.64
CA ASP A 415 0.04 23.62 -32.58
C ASP A 415 -1.38 23.10 -32.22
N ARG A 416 -2.25 23.99 -31.74
CA ARG A 416 -3.61 23.69 -31.24
C ARG A 416 -3.63 22.79 -29.98
N VAL A 417 -2.49 22.59 -29.33
CA VAL A 417 -2.36 21.87 -28.06
C VAL A 417 -1.91 22.84 -26.96
N GLN A 418 -2.55 22.79 -25.79
CA GLN A 418 -2.14 23.59 -24.64
C GLN A 418 -0.85 23.01 -24.04
N LYS A 419 0.24 23.76 -24.10
CA LYS A 419 1.54 23.39 -23.54
C LYS A 419 2.02 24.46 -22.57
N CYS A 420 2.47 24.05 -21.40
CA CYS A 420 3.10 24.93 -20.43
C CYS A 420 4.62 24.69 -20.44
N MET A 421 5.39 25.77 -20.59
CA MET A 421 6.85 25.75 -20.56
C MET A 421 7.39 26.64 -19.43
N GLY A 422 8.49 26.19 -18.81
CA GLY A 422 9.18 26.86 -17.72
C GLY A 422 8.76 26.40 -16.32
N ASN A 423 9.50 26.88 -15.32
CA ASN A 423 9.33 26.43 -13.93
C ASN A 423 7.93 26.72 -13.36
N GLN A 424 7.28 27.77 -13.86
CA GLN A 424 5.94 28.21 -13.45
C GLN A 424 4.84 27.14 -13.59
N CYS A 425 5.04 26.12 -14.43
CA CYS A 425 4.06 25.05 -14.68
C CYS A 425 3.82 24.13 -13.48
N PHE A 426 4.86 23.86 -12.69
CA PHE A 426 4.80 22.94 -11.54
C PHE A 426 5.40 23.51 -10.25
N GLN A 427 6.16 24.60 -10.31
CA GLN A 427 6.75 25.25 -9.13
C GLN A 427 5.72 25.53 -8.01
N PRO A 428 4.50 26.05 -8.28
CA PRO A 428 3.50 26.22 -7.23
C PRO A 428 3.07 24.91 -6.56
N VAL A 429 2.99 23.81 -7.32
CA VAL A 429 2.65 22.49 -6.78
C VAL A 429 3.79 21.96 -5.91
N PHE A 430 5.04 22.12 -6.33
CA PHE A 430 6.20 21.70 -5.54
C PHE A 430 6.29 22.47 -4.21
N LEU A 431 6.07 23.79 -4.22
CA LEU A 431 5.99 24.60 -3.01
C LEU A 431 4.83 24.19 -2.09
N LEU A 432 3.67 23.88 -2.67
CA LEU A 432 2.53 23.37 -1.91
C LEU A 432 2.89 22.06 -1.20
N VAL A 433 3.50 21.09 -1.91
CA VAL A 433 3.89 19.81 -1.30
C VAL A 433 4.95 20.01 -0.23
N MET A 434 5.92 20.91 -0.42
CA MET A 434 6.89 21.26 0.63
C MET A 434 6.19 21.73 1.91
N ALA A 435 5.21 22.65 1.79
CA ALA A 435 4.44 23.12 2.94
C ALA A 435 3.63 21.98 3.59
N LEU A 436 2.96 21.15 2.78
CA LEU A 436 2.20 20.00 3.26
C LEU A 436 3.11 18.94 3.89
N SER A 437 4.35 18.76 3.45
CA SER A 437 5.29 17.81 4.07
C SER A 437 5.67 18.22 5.50
N VAL A 438 5.69 19.52 5.81
CA VAL A 438 5.85 20.01 7.19
C VAL A 438 4.61 19.67 8.01
N VAL A 439 3.41 19.84 7.46
CA VAL A 439 2.16 19.42 8.11
C VAL A 439 2.15 17.91 8.39
N SER A 440 2.57 17.10 7.41
CA SER A 440 2.72 15.65 7.56
C SER A 440 3.73 15.30 8.65
N LEU A 441 4.88 15.98 8.70
CA LEU A 441 5.87 15.78 9.74
C LEU A 441 5.28 16.06 11.13
N LEU A 442 4.64 17.22 11.31
CA LEU A 442 3.99 17.57 12.58
C LEU A 442 2.88 16.57 12.96
N ALA A 443 2.09 16.11 11.99
CA ALA A 443 1.06 15.10 12.21
C ALA A 443 1.67 13.76 12.68
N SER A 444 2.75 13.31 12.05
CA SER A 444 3.46 12.08 12.43
C SER A 444 4.10 12.17 13.83
N LEU A 445 4.69 13.32 14.19
CA LEU A 445 5.26 13.55 15.51
C LEU A 445 4.16 13.60 16.58
N LYS A 446 3.02 14.23 16.29
CA LYS A 446 1.85 14.23 17.18
C LYS A 446 1.27 12.83 17.36
N PHE A 447 1.26 12.01 16.32
CA PHE A 447 0.89 10.60 16.40
C PHE A 447 1.85 9.86 17.34
N ALA A 448 3.16 10.04 17.16
CA ALA A 448 4.19 9.40 18.00
C ALA A 448 4.05 9.75 19.48
N ALA A 449 3.88 11.04 19.80
CA ALA A 449 3.69 11.49 21.19
C ALA A 449 2.45 10.87 21.84
N ARG A 450 1.37 10.67 21.08
CA ARG A 450 0.15 10.00 21.56
C ARG A 450 0.34 8.51 21.78
N GLN A 451 1.10 7.85 20.91
CA GLN A 451 1.42 6.44 21.05
C GLN A 451 2.29 6.17 22.29
N GLN A 452 3.19 7.10 22.63
CA GLN A 452 3.99 7.03 23.85
C GLN A 452 3.17 7.31 25.11
N CYS A 453 2.27 8.30 25.07
CA CYS A 453 1.40 8.64 26.20
C CYS A 453 0.45 7.48 26.57
N ALA A 454 -0.06 6.75 25.58
CA ALA A 454 -0.86 5.54 25.80
C ALA A 454 -0.06 4.34 26.35
N ARG A 455 1.27 4.43 26.40
CA ARG A 455 2.17 3.37 26.90
C ARG A 455 2.77 3.68 28.27
N LEU A 456 2.54 4.87 28.82
CA LEU A 456 2.96 5.21 30.18
C LEU A 456 1.85 4.77 31.16
N PRO A 457 2.19 3.99 32.21
CA PRO A 457 1.21 3.42 33.15
C PRO A 457 0.48 4.46 33.99
#